data_AF-A0A8D2P4A1-F1
#
_entry.id   AF-A0A8D2P4A1-F1
#
_cell.length_a   1.000
_cell.length_b   1.000
_cell.length_c   1.000
_cell.angle_alpha   90.00
_cell.angle_beta   90.00
_cell.angle_gamma   90.00
#
_symmetry.space_group_name_H-M   'P 1'
#
loop_
_entity.id
_entity.type
_entity.pdbx_description
1 polymer ?
#
loop_
_entity_poly.entity_id
_entity_poly.type
_entity_poly.pdbx_seq_one_letter_code
_entity_poly.pdbx_strand_id
1 'polypeptide(L)'
;MQKELIVRDHGIRLLEAQIATGGIIDPVNSHRIPVEVAYKRGYFDRKINLILSDPSDDTKGFFDPNTHENLTYLQLKEKCITESSTGLCLLPLNSRKRQFVDEATRQVFRGSWLPVRFGRLQGQKEITTSITTIIQETEAQGKKFAFKGLRKRVSASDLFQSQLIDKKTLDELNQGKKTVKEVTEMESVRRYLEGSNFIAGVVIQPSNEKMSIYQAMWKGILRPGTALVLLEAQAATGYIIDPEKNKKFSVEEALEVGLIGGEIFEKLLCAERAVTGYTDPYTKAPMSLFEAMSQGLIVKSHGIRLLEAQIATGGIIDPVHSHRLPVEVAYKRGYFNQEMNQILSDPSDDTKGYTDPQTGRKISLFQAVRQKIVAREHGIRLLEAQLATGGIIDPVHSHRVPVEVAYKRGHLDEDMFLLLSDPDHGSKGFIDPNTQEKISYSHLFLYHHSPTSGSALKCLPRAGLLHYIVPLSLVTFPE
;
A
#
# COMPACT_ATOMS: atom_id res chain seq x y z
N MET A 1 25.70 -13.25 7.60
CA MET A 1 25.76 -11.98 6.87
C MET A 1 26.77 -12.05 5.74
N GLN A 2 28.07 -12.24 6.01
CA GLN A 2 29.11 -12.28 4.96
C GLN A 2 28.94 -13.41 3.93
N LYS A 3 28.42 -14.57 4.36
CA LYS A 3 28.08 -15.71 3.49
C LYS A 3 26.63 -15.68 2.98
N GLU A 4 25.92 -14.55 3.15
CA GLU A 4 24.52 -14.36 2.73
C GLU A 4 23.48 -15.34 3.30
N LEU A 5 23.85 -16.19 4.26
CA LEU A 5 22.95 -17.13 4.95
C LEU A 5 21.86 -16.46 5.82
N ILE A 6 21.96 -15.15 6.03
CA ILE A 6 21.01 -14.35 6.82
C ILE A 6 20.99 -12.95 6.21
N VAL A 7 19.77 -12.43 6.01
CA VAL A 7 19.52 -11.06 5.54
C VAL A 7 20.26 -10.09 6.45
N ARG A 8 20.98 -9.13 5.85
CA ARG A 8 21.88 -8.22 6.56
C ARG A 8 21.19 -7.50 7.71
N ASP A 9 20.01 -6.93 7.48
CA ASP A 9 19.27 -6.17 8.49
C ASP A 9 18.82 -7.06 9.66
N HIS A 10 18.45 -8.31 9.38
CA HIS A 10 18.12 -9.27 10.43
C HIS A 10 19.36 -9.62 11.27
N GLY A 11 20.52 -9.82 10.62
CA GLY A 11 21.77 -10.06 11.32
C GLY A 11 22.22 -8.89 12.20
N ILE A 12 21.99 -7.65 11.76
CA ILE A 12 22.27 -6.43 12.54
C ILE A 12 21.44 -6.42 13.83
N ARG A 13 20.12 -6.66 13.75
CA ARG A 13 19.23 -6.72 14.92
C ARG A 13 19.64 -7.77 15.94
N LEU A 14 20.10 -8.93 15.48
CA LEU A 14 20.57 -10.00 16.37
C LEU A 14 21.84 -9.58 17.13
N LEU A 15 22.79 -8.92 16.46
CA LEU A 15 24.02 -8.45 17.09
C LEU A 15 23.73 -7.30 18.08
N GLU A 16 22.83 -6.40 17.74
CA GLU A 16 22.37 -5.32 18.61
C GLU A 16 21.77 -5.87 19.91
N ALA A 17 20.86 -6.85 19.82
CA ALA A 17 20.28 -7.50 20.98
C ALA A 17 21.34 -8.21 21.84
N GLN A 18 22.33 -8.87 21.21
CA GLN A 18 23.43 -9.51 21.94
C GLN A 18 24.25 -8.49 22.74
N ILE A 19 24.64 -7.37 22.13
CA ILE A 19 25.39 -6.30 22.81
C ILE A 19 24.58 -5.76 23.99
N ALA A 20 23.31 -5.43 23.79
CA ALA A 20 22.41 -4.91 24.83
C ALA A 20 22.11 -5.92 25.97
N THR A 21 22.46 -7.20 25.78
CA THR A 21 22.27 -8.27 26.77
C THR A 21 23.59 -8.85 27.30
N GLY A 22 24.70 -8.16 27.11
CA GLY A 22 25.97 -8.45 27.78
C GLY A 22 27.13 -8.90 26.89
N GLY A 23 27.02 -8.73 25.57
CA GLY A 23 28.12 -8.97 24.63
C GLY A 23 27.81 -10.01 23.55
N ILE A 24 28.75 -10.18 22.63
CA ILE A 24 28.61 -11.03 21.44
C ILE A 24 28.67 -12.50 21.85
N ILE A 25 27.83 -13.34 21.25
CA ILE A 25 27.82 -14.78 21.51
C ILE A 25 28.95 -15.44 20.72
N ASP A 26 29.79 -16.19 21.42
CA ASP A 26 30.70 -17.17 20.81
C ASP A 26 29.91 -18.47 20.56
N PRO A 27 29.58 -18.81 19.31
CA PRO A 27 28.72 -19.96 19.02
C PRO A 27 29.42 -21.30 19.27
N VAL A 28 30.75 -21.33 19.31
CA VAL A 28 31.52 -22.56 19.53
C VAL A 28 31.58 -22.88 21.03
N ASN A 29 31.85 -21.88 21.85
CA ASN A 29 32.01 -22.04 23.29
C ASN A 29 30.74 -21.73 24.10
N SER A 30 29.66 -21.29 23.43
CA SER A 30 28.34 -21.04 24.02
C SER A 30 28.33 -20.06 25.20
N HIS A 31 29.19 -19.04 25.15
CA HIS A 31 29.24 -17.96 26.14
C HIS A 31 29.25 -16.58 25.47
N ARG A 32 28.96 -15.54 26.23
CA ARG A 32 29.11 -14.15 25.77
C ARG A 32 30.53 -13.66 25.97
N ILE A 33 31.04 -12.89 25.01
CA ILE A 33 32.33 -12.23 25.06
C ILE A 33 32.16 -10.71 24.92
N PRO A 34 33.02 -9.91 25.58
CA PRO A 34 33.07 -8.48 25.35
C PRO A 34 33.35 -8.14 23.88
N VAL A 35 32.87 -6.98 23.45
CA VAL A 35 32.99 -6.51 22.06
C VAL A 35 34.46 -6.43 21.62
N GLU A 36 35.35 -6.02 22.52
CA GLU A 36 36.79 -5.92 22.30
C GLU A 36 37.44 -7.28 22.01
N VAL A 37 36.95 -8.33 22.68
CA VAL A 37 37.41 -9.72 22.47
C VAL A 37 36.80 -10.26 21.17
N ALA A 38 35.57 -9.90 20.86
CA ALA A 38 34.89 -10.29 19.62
C ALA A 38 35.62 -9.75 18.38
N TYR A 39 36.17 -8.53 18.43
CA TYR A 39 37.04 -8.01 17.35
C TYR A 39 38.27 -8.87 17.13
N LYS A 40 38.97 -9.23 18.21
CA LYS A 40 40.22 -10.02 18.11
C LYS A 40 39.97 -11.42 17.55
N ARG A 41 38.79 -11.99 17.83
CA ARG A 41 38.38 -13.33 17.37
C ARG A 41 37.69 -13.32 16.01
N GLY A 42 37.45 -12.15 15.41
CA GLY A 42 36.77 -12.03 14.11
C GLY A 42 35.29 -12.40 14.15
N TYR A 43 34.66 -12.42 15.33
CA TYR A 43 33.20 -12.62 15.46
C TYR A 43 32.40 -11.34 15.24
N PHE A 44 33.07 -10.18 15.29
CA PHE A 44 32.45 -8.88 15.16
C PHE A 44 33.42 -7.90 14.50
N ASP A 45 32.89 -6.95 13.72
CA ASP A 45 33.70 -6.05 12.90
C ASP A 45 33.48 -4.59 13.33
N ARG A 46 34.54 -3.76 13.29
CA ARG A 46 34.45 -2.33 13.64
C ARG A 46 33.43 -1.58 12.79
N LYS A 47 33.29 -1.94 11.51
CA LYS A 47 32.31 -1.36 10.60
C LYS A 47 30.87 -1.62 11.07
N ILE A 48 30.59 -2.83 11.56
CA ILE A 48 29.26 -3.17 12.10
C ILE A 48 29.02 -2.45 13.43
N ASN A 49 30.06 -2.32 14.27
CA ASN A 49 29.94 -1.55 15.49
C ASN A 49 29.60 -0.08 15.24
N LEU A 50 30.24 0.54 14.26
CA LEU A 50 29.93 1.92 13.84
C LEU A 50 28.45 2.06 13.44
N ILE A 51 27.91 1.08 12.71
CA ILE A 51 26.48 1.05 12.35
C ILE A 51 25.63 0.95 13.62
N LEU A 52 25.94 0.02 14.52
CA LEU A 52 25.19 -0.19 15.77
C LEU A 52 25.33 0.94 16.81
N SER A 53 26.35 1.80 16.65
CA SER A 53 26.61 2.94 17.54
C SER A 53 25.90 4.22 17.07
N ASP A 54 25.43 4.25 15.82
CA ASP A 54 24.74 5.38 15.25
C ASP A 54 23.22 5.27 15.54
N PRO A 55 22.62 6.26 16.25
CA PRO A 55 21.19 6.27 16.56
C PRO A 55 20.28 6.56 15.34
N SER A 56 20.79 6.50 14.11
CA SER A 56 20.04 6.64 12.86
C SER A 56 19.12 5.42 12.56
N ASP A 57 18.25 5.55 11.55
CA ASP A 57 17.10 4.64 11.29
C ASP A 57 17.48 3.16 11.08
N ASP A 58 18.72 2.88 10.65
CA ASP A 58 19.20 1.53 10.35
C ASP A 58 19.34 0.61 11.58
N THR A 59 19.37 1.17 12.81
CA THR A 59 19.47 0.40 14.08
C THR A 59 18.15 0.27 14.83
N LYS A 60 17.11 0.99 14.42
CA LYS A 60 15.79 0.95 15.05
C LYS A 60 14.96 -0.23 14.53
N GLY A 61 15.49 -1.44 14.70
CA GLY A 61 14.89 -2.65 14.14
C GLY A 61 13.76 -3.26 14.97
N PHE A 62 13.50 -2.75 16.17
CA PHE A 62 12.52 -3.30 17.11
C PHE A 62 11.31 -2.38 17.22
N PHE A 63 10.10 -2.95 17.19
CA PHE A 63 8.87 -2.19 17.20
C PHE A 63 8.31 -2.08 18.63
N ASP A 64 8.01 -0.86 19.10
CA ASP A 64 7.31 -0.66 20.38
C ASP A 64 5.79 -0.81 20.18
N PRO A 65 5.16 -1.86 20.72
CA PRO A 65 3.72 -2.09 20.60
C PRO A 65 2.83 -1.06 21.31
N ASN A 66 3.37 -0.18 22.16
CA ASN A 66 2.61 0.86 22.85
C ASN A 66 2.60 2.20 22.10
N THR A 67 3.76 2.61 21.57
CA THR A 67 3.92 3.89 20.86
C THR A 67 3.87 3.75 19.35
N HIS A 68 3.97 2.52 18.83
CA HIS A 68 4.10 2.20 17.41
C HIS A 68 5.36 2.80 16.77
N GLU A 69 6.40 3.08 17.56
CA GLU A 69 7.67 3.61 17.08
C GLU A 69 8.71 2.49 16.92
N ASN A 70 9.60 2.68 15.94
CA ASN A 70 10.79 1.85 15.80
C ASN A 70 11.85 2.32 16.81
N LEU A 71 12.38 1.39 17.60
CA LEU A 71 13.35 1.57 18.66
C LEU A 71 14.53 0.59 18.50
N THR A 72 15.63 0.92 19.16
CA THR A 72 16.72 -0.04 19.43
C THR A 72 16.28 -1.05 20.49
N TYR A 73 16.93 -2.21 20.55
CA TYR A 73 16.65 -3.22 21.58
C TYR A 73 16.91 -2.66 22.99
N LEU A 74 17.94 -1.81 23.14
CA LEU A 74 18.28 -1.19 24.42
C LEU A 74 17.15 -0.26 24.88
N GLN A 75 16.66 0.62 24.00
CA GLN A 75 15.53 1.50 24.29
C GLN A 75 14.25 0.72 24.62
N LEU A 76 13.99 -0.40 23.93
CA LEU A 76 12.84 -1.24 24.24
C LEU A 76 13.01 -1.94 25.61
N LYS A 77 14.21 -2.40 25.93
CA LYS A 77 14.56 -3.04 27.21
C LYS A 77 14.47 -2.05 28.38
N GLU A 78 14.81 -0.77 28.18
CA GLU A 78 14.64 0.30 29.17
C GLU A 78 13.17 0.55 29.52
N LYS A 79 12.23 0.21 28.61
CA LYS A 79 10.79 0.27 28.86
C LYS A 79 10.24 -0.96 29.60
N CYS A 80 11.03 -2.03 29.76
CA CYS A 80 10.62 -3.24 30.45
C CYS A 80 10.68 -3.09 31.98
N ILE A 81 9.84 -3.85 32.67
CA ILE A 81 9.83 -4.03 34.11
C ILE A 81 10.46 -5.39 34.47
N THR A 82 11.24 -5.44 35.55
CA THR A 82 11.79 -6.72 36.04
C THR A 82 10.82 -7.32 37.06
N GLU A 83 10.33 -8.53 36.79
CA GLU A 83 9.44 -9.25 37.68
C GLU A 83 10.20 -9.79 38.90
N SER A 84 9.77 -9.39 40.10
CA SER A 84 10.50 -9.66 41.35
C SER A 84 10.63 -11.14 41.72
N SER A 85 9.69 -12.00 41.30
CA SER A 85 9.64 -13.42 41.64
C SER A 85 10.55 -14.27 40.75
N THR A 86 10.73 -13.90 39.49
CA THR A 86 11.45 -14.70 38.48
C THR A 86 12.72 -14.02 37.99
N GLY A 87 12.86 -12.71 38.21
CA GLY A 87 13.91 -11.88 37.63
C GLY A 87 13.75 -11.63 36.13
N LEU A 88 12.60 -11.98 35.54
CA LEU A 88 12.35 -11.82 34.11
C LEU A 88 12.12 -10.36 33.74
N CYS A 89 12.68 -9.94 32.60
CA CYS A 89 12.51 -8.60 32.02
C CYS A 89 11.28 -8.60 31.10
N LEU A 90 10.18 -7.99 31.53
CA LEU A 90 8.87 -8.02 30.85
C LEU A 90 8.53 -6.64 30.27
N LEU A 91 8.16 -6.56 28.99
CA LEU A 91 7.69 -5.33 28.37
C LEU A 91 6.22 -5.08 28.75
N PRO A 92 5.88 -4.00 29.49
CA PRO A 92 4.50 -3.68 29.82
C PRO A 92 3.73 -3.27 28.55
N LEU A 93 2.54 -3.84 28.36
CA LEU A 93 1.67 -3.48 27.24
C LEU A 93 0.46 -2.69 27.74
N ASN A 94 0.22 -1.54 27.13
CA ASN A 94 -1.00 -0.75 27.32
C ASN A 94 -2.15 -1.50 26.67
N SER A 95 -3.11 -1.97 27.45
CA SER A 95 -4.34 -2.58 26.94
C SER A 95 -5.27 -1.52 26.33
N ARG A 96 -4.82 -0.84 25.28
CA ARG A 96 -5.70 -0.04 24.39
C ARG A 96 -6.23 -0.87 23.22
N LYS A 97 -6.05 -2.19 23.24
CA LYS A 97 -6.91 -3.07 22.45
C LYS A 97 -8.31 -3.05 23.07
N ARG A 98 -9.31 -2.61 22.29
CA ARG A 98 -10.70 -3.00 22.55
C ARG A 98 -10.68 -4.51 22.72
N GLN A 99 -11.03 -5.00 23.91
CA GLN A 99 -11.30 -6.42 24.09
C GLN A 99 -12.36 -6.78 23.05
N PHE A 100 -11.96 -7.55 22.04
CA PHE A 100 -12.93 -8.25 21.24
C PHE A 100 -13.59 -9.22 22.21
N VAL A 101 -14.89 -9.04 22.47
CA VAL A 101 -15.64 -9.99 23.28
C VAL A 101 -15.70 -11.26 22.44
N ASP A 102 -14.82 -12.20 22.74
CA ASP A 102 -14.83 -13.52 22.10
C ASP A 102 -16.08 -14.30 22.56
N GLU A 103 -16.42 -15.36 21.83
CA GLU A 103 -17.63 -16.13 22.12
C GLU A 103 -17.57 -16.78 23.53
N ALA A 104 -16.36 -17.09 24.02
CA ALA A 104 -16.14 -17.61 25.36
C ALA A 104 -16.49 -16.56 26.43
N THR A 105 -16.01 -15.32 26.28
CA THR A 105 -16.34 -14.19 27.17
C THR A 105 -17.84 -13.87 27.10
N ARG A 106 -18.46 -13.95 25.91
CA ARG A 106 -19.92 -13.83 25.76
C ARG A 106 -20.67 -14.92 26.52
N GLN A 107 -20.20 -16.17 26.49
CA GLN A 107 -20.82 -17.25 27.26
C GLN A 107 -20.66 -17.07 28.77
N VAL A 108 -19.49 -16.62 29.23
CA VAL A 108 -19.27 -16.29 30.65
C VAL A 108 -20.21 -15.16 31.09
N PHE A 109 -20.38 -14.12 30.27
CA PHE A 109 -21.33 -13.03 30.55
C PHE A 109 -22.79 -13.50 30.55
N ARG A 110 -23.16 -14.42 29.64
CA ARG A 110 -24.49 -15.04 29.60
C ARG A 110 -24.77 -15.92 30.82
N GLY A 111 -23.74 -16.54 31.38
CA GLY A 111 -23.84 -17.41 32.56
C GLY A 111 -23.65 -16.72 33.92
N SER A 112 -23.19 -15.47 33.94
CA SER A 112 -22.86 -14.76 35.18
C SER A 112 -23.99 -13.86 35.66
N TRP A 113 -24.52 -14.13 36.85
CA TRP A 113 -25.52 -13.28 37.51
C TRP A 113 -24.84 -12.25 38.43
N LEU A 114 -25.13 -10.97 38.23
CA LEU A 114 -24.70 -9.89 39.12
C LEU A 114 -25.81 -9.61 40.17
N PRO A 115 -25.59 -9.86 41.46
CA PRO A 115 -26.57 -9.55 42.49
C PRO A 115 -26.63 -8.04 42.72
N VAL A 116 -27.72 -7.41 42.28
CA VAL A 116 -28.01 -6.01 42.61
C VAL A 116 -28.47 -5.93 44.05
N ARG A 117 -27.65 -5.30 44.91
CA ARG A 117 -27.86 -5.26 46.36
C ARG A 117 -28.79 -4.14 46.83
N PHE A 118 -29.06 -3.13 46.00
CA PHE A 118 -29.84 -1.95 46.38
C PHE A 118 -30.62 -1.38 45.18
N GLY A 119 -31.75 -0.72 45.44
CA GLY A 119 -32.56 -0.03 44.43
C GLY A 119 -33.76 -0.82 43.94
N ARG A 120 -34.55 -0.24 43.02
CA ARG A 120 -35.84 -0.78 42.55
C ARG A 120 -35.76 -2.19 41.93
N LEU A 121 -34.57 -2.62 41.51
CA LEU A 121 -34.33 -3.91 40.85
C LEU A 121 -33.55 -4.90 41.76
N GLN A 122 -33.53 -4.66 43.07
CA GLN A 122 -32.86 -5.51 44.05
C GLN A 122 -33.45 -6.93 44.04
N GLY A 123 -32.61 -7.94 43.88
CA GLY A 123 -33.01 -9.35 43.83
C GLY A 123 -33.56 -9.83 42.47
N GLN A 124 -33.64 -8.96 41.46
CA GLN A 124 -34.22 -9.29 40.17
C GLN A 124 -33.17 -9.95 39.26
N LYS A 125 -33.35 -11.25 38.96
CA LYS A 125 -32.50 -12.04 38.02
C LYS A 125 -32.67 -11.61 36.56
N GLU A 126 -33.59 -10.70 36.28
CA GLU A 126 -34.04 -10.33 34.94
C GLU A 126 -33.16 -9.29 34.26
N ILE A 127 -32.26 -8.59 34.97
CA ILE A 127 -31.44 -7.53 34.35
C ILE A 127 -30.50 -8.12 33.29
N THR A 128 -29.83 -9.23 33.59
CA THR A 128 -28.96 -9.90 32.60
C THR A 128 -29.80 -10.37 31.43
N THR A 129 -30.96 -10.97 31.69
CA THR A 129 -31.90 -11.44 30.66
C THR A 129 -32.37 -10.30 29.76
N SER A 130 -32.86 -9.20 30.33
CA SER A 130 -33.28 -7.99 29.60
C SER A 130 -32.14 -7.37 28.80
N ILE A 131 -30.93 -7.29 29.35
CA ILE A 131 -29.75 -6.80 28.62
C ILE A 131 -29.41 -7.75 27.47
N THR A 132 -29.39 -9.07 27.67
CA THR A 132 -29.17 -10.01 26.57
C THR A 132 -30.29 -9.99 25.53
N THR A 133 -31.55 -9.81 25.93
CA THR A 133 -32.67 -9.68 25.00
C THR A 133 -32.55 -8.40 24.19
N ILE A 134 -32.22 -7.26 24.82
CA ILE A 134 -31.98 -5.99 24.12
C ILE A 134 -30.77 -6.12 23.19
N ILE A 135 -29.68 -6.77 23.61
CA ILE A 135 -28.50 -7.04 22.76
C ILE A 135 -28.87 -7.95 21.59
N GLN A 136 -29.64 -9.02 21.82
CA GLN A 136 -30.09 -9.92 20.77
C GLN A 136 -31.05 -9.25 19.80
N GLU A 137 -32.00 -8.45 20.29
CA GLU A 137 -32.93 -7.67 19.47
C GLU A 137 -32.20 -6.59 18.67
N THR A 138 -31.22 -5.90 19.26
CA THR A 138 -30.39 -4.90 18.56
C THR A 138 -29.40 -5.54 17.58
N GLU A 139 -28.80 -6.69 17.88
CA GLU A 139 -27.97 -7.46 16.94
C GLU A 139 -28.83 -8.05 15.80
N ALA A 140 -30.05 -8.52 16.08
CA ALA A 140 -30.99 -9.02 15.08
C ALA A 140 -31.54 -7.91 14.19
N GLN A 141 -31.87 -6.74 14.76
CA GLN A 141 -32.24 -5.54 14.02
C GLN A 141 -31.07 -5.01 13.18
N GLY A 142 -29.85 -5.01 13.72
CA GLY A 142 -28.63 -4.62 12.99
C GLY A 142 -28.31 -5.52 11.79
N LYS A 143 -28.63 -6.82 11.87
CA LYS A 143 -28.50 -7.80 10.77
C LYS A 143 -29.69 -7.83 9.80
N LYS A 144 -30.78 -7.08 10.06
CA LYS A 144 -32.01 -7.12 9.25
C LYS A 144 -31.79 -6.68 7.80
N PHE A 145 -30.87 -5.74 7.58
CA PHE A 145 -30.56 -5.21 6.25
C PHE A 145 -29.11 -5.50 5.88
N ALA A 146 -28.93 -6.31 4.84
CA ALA A 146 -27.63 -6.80 4.42
C ALA A 146 -27.34 -6.47 2.95
N PHE A 147 -26.23 -5.78 2.73
CA PHE A 147 -25.71 -5.34 1.43
C PHE A 147 -24.67 -6.33 0.92
N LYS A 148 -24.48 -6.39 -0.40
CA LYS A 148 -23.38 -7.18 -0.99
C LYS A 148 -22.08 -6.38 -0.86
N GLY A 149 -21.12 -6.90 -0.10
CA GLY A 149 -19.76 -6.37 -0.04
C GLY A 149 -18.82 -7.10 -1.01
N LEU A 150 -17.52 -6.92 -0.80
CA LEU A 150 -16.46 -7.48 -1.65
C LEU A 150 -16.40 -9.02 -1.62
N ARG A 151 -16.50 -9.61 -0.42
CA ARG A 151 -16.46 -11.05 -0.14
C ARG A 151 -17.55 -11.50 0.84
N LYS A 152 -18.01 -10.61 1.72
CA LYS A 152 -19.05 -10.88 2.74
C LYS A 152 -20.24 -9.93 2.60
N ARG A 153 -21.34 -10.26 3.28
CA ARG A 153 -22.49 -9.36 3.45
C ARG A 153 -22.10 -8.24 4.44
N VAL A 154 -22.49 -7.00 4.13
CA VAL A 154 -22.26 -5.82 4.98
C VAL A 154 -23.58 -5.41 5.62
N SER A 155 -23.62 -5.18 6.93
CA SER A 155 -24.86 -4.75 7.59
C SER A 155 -25.11 -3.24 7.43
N ALA A 156 -26.37 -2.81 7.54
CA ALA A 156 -26.69 -1.37 7.60
C ALA A 156 -25.99 -0.67 8.77
N SER A 157 -25.79 -1.38 9.89
CA SER A 157 -25.07 -0.86 11.04
C SER A 157 -23.59 -0.62 10.73
N ASP A 158 -22.95 -1.53 9.99
CA ASP A 158 -21.56 -1.36 9.56
C ASP A 158 -21.41 -0.15 8.63
N LEU A 159 -22.34 0.02 7.67
CA LEU A 159 -22.35 1.19 6.79
C LEU A 159 -22.47 2.50 7.58
N PHE A 160 -23.34 2.53 8.60
CA PHE A 160 -23.51 3.69 9.47
C PHE A 160 -22.25 3.96 10.33
N GLN A 161 -21.67 2.92 10.94
CA GLN A 161 -20.42 3.03 11.71
C GLN A 161 -19.22 3.43 10.85
N SER A 162 -19.26 3.08 9.56
CA SER A 162 -18.28 3.51 8.55
C SER A 162 -18.59 4.88 7.94
N GLN A 163 -19.61 5.59 8.44
CA GLN A 163 -20.02 6.91 7.97
C GLN A 163 -20.40 6.96 6.48
N LEU A 164 -20.82 5.83 5.92
CA LEU A 164 -21.26 5.71 4.52
C LEU A 164 -22.73 6.07 4.33
N ILE A 165 -23.53 5.89 5.38
CA ILE A 165 -24.93 6.35 5.46
C ILE A 165 -25.12 7.18 6.72
N ASP A 166 -26.04 8.13 6.67
CA ASP A 166 -26.42 8.94 7.82
C ASP A 166 -27.53 8.25 8.65
N LYS A 167 -27.78 8.80 9.84
CA LYS A 167 -28.81 8.27 10.75
C LYS A 167 -30.20 8.30 10.11
N LYS A 168 -30.49 9.35 9.33
CA LYS A 168 -31.76 9.49 8.60
C LYS A 168 -31.97 8.34 7.63
N THR A 169 -30.98 7.99 6.81
CA THR A 169 -31.08 6.87 5.86
C THR A 169 -31.23 5.54 6.56
N LEU A 170 -30.53 5.34 7.69
CA LEU A 170 -30.70 4.14 8.52
C LEU A 170 -32.11 4.02 9.11
N ASP A 171 -32.68 5.12 9.60
CA ASP A 171 -34.05 5.17 10.12
C ASP A 171 -35.09 4.95 9.01
N GLU A 172 -34.87 5.51 7.82
CA GLU A 172 -35.71 5.27 6.63
C GLU A 172 -35.69 3.81 6.18
N LEU A 173 -34.54 3.14 6.22
CA LEU A 173 -34.42 1.69 6.00
C LEU A 173 -35.22 0.90 7.04
N ASN A 174 -35.06 1.22 8.32
CA ASN A 174 -35.76 0.54 9.41
C ASN A 174 -37.29 0.70 9.35
N GLN A 175 -37.76 1.87 8.92
CA GLN A 175 -39.17 2.18 8.70
C GLN A 175 -39.73 1.60 7.38
N GLY A 176 -38.88 1.02 6.53
CA GLY A 176 -39.29 0.48 5.22
C GLY A 176 -39.59 1.55 4.16
N LYS A 177 -39.20 2.81 4.40
CA LYS A 177 -39.34 3.93 3.44
C LYS A 177 -38.31 3.88 2.33
N LYS A 178 -37.15 3.29 2.60
CA LYS A 178 -36.12 3.00 1.61
C LYS A 178 -35.81 1.51 1.59
N THR A 179 -35.49 1.02 0.40
CA THR A 179 -35.08 -0.37 0.19
C THR A 179 -33.56 -0.50 0.16
N VAL A 180 -33.07 -1.73 0.38
CA VAL A 180 -31.63 -2.05 0.27
C VAL A 180 -31.09 -1.71 -1.12
N LYS A 181 -31.90 -1.91 -2.18
CA LYS A 181 -31.50 -1.61 -3.57
C LYS A 181 -31.29 -0.11 -3.76
N GLU A 182 -32.24 0.71 -3.35
CA GLU A 182 -32.14 2.18 -3.46
C GLU A 182 -30.90 2.72 -2.73
N VAL A 183 -30.60 2.20 -1.53
CA VAL A 183 -29.40 2.62 -0.78
C VAL A 183 -28.11 2.10 -1.42
N THR A 184 -28.13 0.94 -2.08
CA THR A 184 -26.97 0.40 -2.81
C THR A 184 -26.67 1.23 -4.07
N GLU A 185 -27.70 1.76 -4.72
CA GLU A 185 -27.58 2.57 -5.95
C GLU A 185 -27.11 4.00 -5.69
N MET A 186 -27.18 4.48 -4.44
CA MET A 186 -26.59 5.76 -4.04
C MET A 186 -25.09 5.79 -4.34
N GLU A 187 -24.63 6.77 -5.11
CA GLU A 187 -23.21 6.89 -5.51
C GLU A 187 -22.26 6.92 -4.31
N SER A 188 -22.68 7.60 -3.23
CA SER A 188 -21.93 7.70 -1.96
C SER A 188 -21.75 6.37 -1.24
N VAL A 189 -22.56 5.34 -1.55
CA VAL A 189 -22.48 4.00 -0.95
C VAL A 189 -21.86 3.00 -1.94
N ARG A 190 -22.29 3.06 -3.20
CA ARG A 190 -21.82 2.18 -4.28
C ARG A 190 -20.30 2.21 -4.45
N ARG A 191 -19.69 3.40 -4.40
CA ARG A 191 -18.22 3.57 -4.48
C ARG A 191 -17.50 2.77 -3.40
N TYR A 192 -18.07 2.63 -2.21
CA TYR A 192 -17.42 1.94 -1.10
C TYR A 192 -17.74 0.44 -1.06
N LEU A 193 -18.91 0.03 -1.52
CA LEU A 193 -19.26 -1.39 -1.66
C LEU A 193 -18.54 -2.06 -2.85
N GLU A 194 -18.57 -1.43 -4.03
CA GLU A 194 -18.10 -2.02 -5.28
C GLU A 194 -16.78 -1.46 -5.78
N GLY A 195 -16.52 -0.17 -5.53
CA GLY A 195 -15.37 0.56 -6.08
C GLY A 195 -15.61 1.07 -7.50
N SER A 196 -14.71 1.92 -7.98
CA SER A 196 -14.81 2.60 -9.27
C SER A 196 -13.46 2.65 -10.00
N ASN A 197 -13.47 2.94 -11.29
CA ASN A 197 -12.29 3.30 -12.08
C ASN A 197 -11.16 2.25 -12.11
N PHE A 198 -11.52 0.97 -12.14
CA PHE A 198 -10.54 -0.11 -12.31
C PHE A 198 -9.96 -0.10 -13.73
N ILE A 199 -8.65 -0.35 -13.85
CA ILE A 199 -8.06 -0.74 -15.12
C ILE A 199 -8.50 -2.18 -15.39
N ALA A 200 -9.59 -2.35 -16.15
CA ALA A 200 -10.24 -3.64 -16.38
C ALA A 200 -9.50 -4.53 -17.39
N GLY A 201 -8.77 -3.93 -18.33
CA GLY A 201 -8.16 -4.63 -19.46
C GLY A 201 -7.44 -3.66 -20.38
N VAL A 202 -7.13 -4.12 -21.58
CA VAL A 202 -6.53 -3.30 -22.64
C VAL A 202 -7.44 -3.28 -23.87
N VAL A 203 -7.30 -2.23 -24.66
CA VAL A 203 -7.97 -2.10 -25.96
C VAL A 203 -6.91 -1.81 -27.01
N ILE A 204 -6.84 -2.64 -28.05
CA ILE A 204 -5.94 -2.39 -29.18
C ILE A 204 -6.64 -1.41 -30.12
N GLN A 205 -5.96 -0.33 -30.49
CA GLN A 205 -6.42 0.59 -31.52
C GLN A 205 -5.57 0.41 -32.79
N PRO A 206 -6.17 0.53 -34.00
CA PRO A 206 -7.54 0.97 -34.29
C PRO A 206 -8.61 -0.13 -34.26
N SER A 207 -8.24 -1.41 -34.10
CA SER A 207 -9.19 -2.54 -34.17
C SER A 207 -10.31 -2.50 -33.12
N ASN A 208 -10.13 -1.73 -32.05
CA ASN A 208 -11.01 -1.62 -30.89
C ASN A 208 -11.26 -2.98 -30.22
N GLU A 209 -10.35 -3.93 -30.40
CA GLU A 209 -10.39 -5.26 -29.78
C GLU A 209 -10.07 -5.09 -28.29
N LYS A 210 -11.03 -5.47 -27.45
CA LYS A 210 -10.88 -5.47 -25.99
C LYS A 210 -10.38 -6.83 -25.54
N MET A 211 -9.44 -6.85 -24.60
CA MET A 211 -8.98 -8.10 -24.00
C MET A 211 -8.55 -7.89 -22.55
N SER A 212 -8.52 -8.98 -21.79
CA SER A 212 -7.99 -8.98 -20.44
C SER A 212 -6.49 -8.68 -20.42
N ILE A 213 -6.00 -8.22 -19.27
CA ILE A 213 -4.58 -7.94 -19.05
C ILE A 213 -3.73 -9.22 -19.22
N TYR A 214 -4.27 -10.35 -18.78
CA TYR A 214 -3.61 -11.65 -18.90
C TYR A 214 -3.52 -12.12 -20.36
N GLN A 215 -4.59 -11.99 -21.14
CA GLN A 215 -4.54 -12.29 -22.59
C GLN A 215 -3.53 -11.38 -23.32
N ALA A 216 -3.48 -10.09 -22.96
CA ALA A 216 -2.52 -9.16 -23.54
C ALA A 216 -1.06 -9.52 -23.21
N MET A 217 -0.81 -10.08 -22.02
CA MET A 217 0.49 -10.62 -21.64
C MET A 217 0.88 -11.83 -22.53
N TRP A 218 -0.03 -12.80 -22.68
CA TRP A 218 0.23 -14.01 -23.48
C TRP A 218 0.39 -13.72 -24.97
N LYS A 219 -0.31 -12.70 -25.49
CA LYS A 219 -0.14 -12.21 -26.86
C LYS A 219 1.13 -11.37 -27.05
N GLY A 220 1.92 -11.11 -25.99
CA GLY A 220 3.15 -10.32 -26.04
C GLY A 220 2.95 -8.80 -26.15
N ILE A 221 1.72 -8.31 -26.02
CA ILE A 221 1.39 -6.88 -26.08
C ILE A 221 1.82 -6.18 -24.79
N LEU A 222 1.60 -6.83 -23.66
CA LEU A 222 2.11 -6.38 -22.37
C LEU A 222 3.29 -7.24 -21.93
N ARG A 223 4.35 -6.58 -21.44
CA ARG A 223 5.45 -7.28 -20.79
C ARG A 223 4.93 -7.99 -19.52
N PRO A 224 5.39 -9.20 -19.19
CA PRO A 224 4.92 -9.95 -18.04
C PRO A 224 4.99 -9.20 -16.70
N GLY A 225 6.06 -8.42 -16.49
CA GLY A 225 6.20 -7.59 -15.29
C GLY A 225 5.08 -6.55 -15.16
N THR A 226 4.76 -5.83 -16.24
CA THR A 226 3.70 -4.82 -16.24
C THR A 226 2.32 -5.45 -16.05
N ALA A 227 2.06 -6.56 -16.75
CA ALA A 227 0.79 -7.27 -16.64
C ALA A 227 0.54 -7.79 -15.22
N LEU A 228 1.56 -8.37 -14.58
CA LEU A 228 1.47 -8.87 -13.22
C LEU A 228 1.10 -7.74 -12.23
N VAL A 229 1.74 -6.58 -12.33
CA VAL A 229 1.46 -5.43 -11.45
C VAL A 229 0.01 -4.97 -11.58
N LEU A 230 -0.52 -4.90 -12.80
CA LEU A 230 -1.91 -4.50 -13.01
C LEU A 230 -2.92 -5.55 -12.53
N LEU A 231 -2.61 -6.84 -12.70
CA LEU A 231 -3.43 -7.94 -12.18
C LEU A 231 -3.40 -8.00 -10.64
N GLU A 232 -2.25 -7.75 -10.01
CA GLU A 232 -2.15 -7.61 -8.55
C GLU A 232 -2.98 -6.44 -8.04
N ALA A 233 -2.99 -5.30 -8.76
CA ALA A 233 -3.85 -4.17 -8.42
C ALA A 233 -5.34 -4.53 -8.55
N GLN A 234 -5.75 -5.27 -9.58
CA GLN A 234 -7.11 -5.80 -9.70
C GLN A 234 -7.48 -6.69 -8.51
N ALA A 235 -6.63 -7.67 -8.18
CA ALA A 235 -6.83 -8.57 -7.04
C ALA A 235 -6.95 -7.80 -5.72
N ALA A 236 -6.04 -6.87 -5.45
CA ALA A 236 -5.99 -6.10 -4.22
C ALA A 236 -7.11 -5.06 -4.08
N THR A 237 -7.77 -4.70 -5.17
CA THR A 237 -8.92 -3.78 -5.19
C THR A 237 -10.26 -4.49 -5.21
N GLY A 238 -10.25 -5.83 -5.27
CA GLY A 238 -11.43 -6.65 -5.02
C GLY A 238 -11.69 -7.72 -6.06
N TYR A 239 -11.27 -7.58 -7.31
CA TYR A 239 -11.71 -8.49 -8.37
C TYR A 239 -10.74 -8.55 -9.54
N ILE A 240 -10.57 -9.74 -10.11
CA ILE A 240 -10.07 -9.90 -11.48
C ILE A 240 -11.24 -9.64 -12.44
N ILE A 241 -11.00 -8.82 -13.47
CA ILE A 241 -12.06 -8.32 -14.34
C ILE A 241 -11.95 -8.96 -15.72
N ASP A 242 -13.07 -9.51 -16.21
CA ASP A 242 -13.25 -9.88 -17.61
C ASP A 242 -13.88 -8.67 -18.33
N PRO A 243 -13.11 -7.92 -19.14
CA PRO A 243 -13.60 -6.72 -19.82
C PRO A 243 -14.55 -7.04 -20.99
N GLU A 244 -14.56 -8.27 -21.52
CA GLU A 244 -15.44 -8.68 -22.62
C GLU A 244 -16.84 -9.00 -22.09
N LYS A 245 -16.90 -9.75 -20.98
CA LYS A 245 -18.17 -10.14 -20.35
C LYS A 245 -18.67 -9.16 -19.29
N ASN A 246 -17.86 -8.15 -18.95
CA ASN A 246 -18.09 -7.21 -17.85
C ASN A 246 -18.39 -7.93 -16.53
N LYS A 247 -17.63 -8.99 -16.25
CA LYS A 247 -17.76 -9.80 -15.03
C LYS A 247 -16.57 -9.60 -14.11
N LYS A 248 -16.82 -9.75 -12.82
CA LYS A 248 -15.86 -9.59 -11.73
C LYS A 248 -15.76 -10.92 -10.99
N PHE A 249 -14.54 -11.39 -10.79
CA PHE A 249 -14.24 -12.69 -10.19
C PHE A 249 -13.25 -12.52 -9.03
N SER A 250 -13.33 -13.40 -8.03
CA SER A 250 -12.20 -13.66 -7.14
C SER A 250 -11.03 -14.29 -7.91
N VAL A 251 -9.86 -14.35 -7.31
CA VAL A 251 -8.67 -14.95 -7.96
C VAL A 251 -8.90 -16.44 -8.24
N GLU A 252 -9.52 -17.17 -7.31
CA GLU A 252 -9.90 -18.58 -7.48
C GLU A 252 -10.88 -18.78 -8.63
N GLU A 253 -11.99 -18.05 -8.64
CA GLU A 253 -12.98 -18.13 -9.74
C GLU A 253 -12.36 -17.74 -11.09
N ALA A 254 -11.45 -16.77 -11.11
CA ALA A 254 -10.75 -16.34 -12.32
C ALA A 254 -9.86 -17.45 -12.91
N LEU A 255 -9.25 -18.29 -12.07
CA LEU A 255 -8.49 -19.45 -12.51
C LEU A 255 -9.41 -20.51 -13.10
N GLU A 256 -10.54 -20.81 -12.45
CA GLU A 256 -11.51 -21.82 -12.90
C GLU A 256 -12.09 -21.49 -14.28
N VAL A 257 -12.36 -20.21 -14.55
CA VAL A 257 -12.88 -19.75 -15.85
C VAL A 257 -11.79 -19.48 -16.89
N GLY A 258 -10.51 -19.68 -16.54
CA GLY A 258 -9.36 -19.50 -17.43
C GLY A 258 -9.01 -18.04 -17.75
N LEU A 259 -9.43 -17.09 -16.92
CA LEU A 259 -9.11 -15.67 -17.06
C LEU A 259 -7.66 -15.35 -16.63
N ILE A 260 -7.08 -16.21 -15.79
CA ILE A 260 -5.67 -16.18 -15.36
C ILE A 260 -5.08 -17.60 -15.41
N GLY A 261 -3.75 -17.70 -15.41
CA GLY A 261 -3.02 -18.97 -15.38
C GLY A 261 -2.48 -19.33 -14.00
N GLY A 262 -2.15 -20.62 -13.83
CA GLY A 262 -1.59 -21.15 -12.60
C GLY A 262 -0.23 -20.54 -12.22
N GLU A 263 0.53 -20.04 -13.20
CA GLU A 263 1.86 -19.47 -12.99
C GLU A 263 1.85 -18.12 -12.24
N ILE A 264 0.73 -17.39 -12.29
CA ILE A 264 0.54 -16.13 -11.54
C ILE A 264 -0.43 -16.27 -10.37
N PHE A 265 -1.14 -17.39 -10.26
CA PHE A 265 -2.19 -17.63 -9.28
C PHE A 265 -1.77 -17.31 -7.85
N GLU A 266 -0.66 -17.89 -7.37
CA GLU A 266 -0.16 -17.69 -6.00
C GLU A 266 0.17 -16.21 -5.70
N LYS A 267 0.71 -15.49 -6.69
CA LYS A 267 1.04 -14.07 -6.55
C LYS A 267 -0.23 -13.22 -6.43
N LEU A 268 -1.24 -13.53 -7.25
CA LEU A 268 -2.53 -12.86 -7.22
C LEU A 268 -3.30 -13.17 -5.93
N LEU A 269 -3.22 -14.42 -5.44
CA LEU A 269 -3.81 -14.80 -4.16
C LEU A 269 -3.18 -14.04 -2.99
N CYS A 270 -1.86 -13.82 -3.03
CA CYS A 270 -1.16 -12.97 -2.06
C CYS A 270 -1.62 -11.50 -2.11
N ALA A 271 -1.90 -10.97 -3.31
CA ALA A 271 -2.44 -9.62 -3.48
C ALA A 271 -3.92 -9.53 -3.04
N GLU A 272 -4.74 -10.56 -3.28
CA GLU A 272 -6.14 -10.62 -2.86
C GLU A 272 -6.30 -10.60 -1.34
N ARG A 273 -5.28 -11.00 -0.57
CA ARG A 273 -5.26 -10.85 0.90
C ARG A 273 -5.38 -9.40 1.35
N ALA A 274 -5.07 -8.42 0.51
CA ALA A 274 -5.38 -7.02 0.79
C ALA A 274 -6.89 -6.73 0.91
N VAL A 275 -7.73 -7.66 0.42
CA VAL A 275 -9.19 -7.61 0.48
C VAL A 275 -9.74 -8.54 1.55
N THR A 276 -9.27 -9.79 1.61
CA THR A 276 -9.76 -10.82 2.54
C THR A 276 -9.15 -10.73 3.93
N GLY A 277 -8.00 -10.08 4.04
CA GLY A 277 -7.22 -9.91 5.26
C GLY A 277 -5.99 -10.82 5.31
N TYR A 278 -4.88 -10.29 5.82
CA TYR A 278 -3.68 -11.06 6.14
C TYR A 278 -3.83 -11.72 7.49
N THR A 279 -3.45 -12.99 7.62
CA THR A 279 -3.58 -13.70 8.89
C THR A 279 -2.51 -13.26 9.88
N ASP A 280 -2.93 -12.76 11.05
CA ASP A 280 -2.03 -12.49 12.17
C ASP A 280 -1.37 -13.81 12.63
N PRO A 281 -0.03 -13.90 12.68
CA PRO A 281 0.67 -15.11 13.10
C PRO A 281 0.27 -15.59 14.50
N TYR A 282 -0.03 -14.66 15.41
CA TYR A 282 -0.31 -14.89 16.82
C TYR A 282 -1.80 -15.04 17.10
N THR A 283 -2.62 -14.08 16.65
CA THR A 283 -4.06 -14.06 16.98
C THR A 283 -4.92 -14.83 15.99
N LYS A 284 -4.37 -15.17 14.81
CA LYS A 284 -5.12 -15.72 13.66
C LYS A 284 -6.25 -14.82 13.14
N ALA A 285 -6.37 -13.60 13.66
CA ALA A 285 -7.34 -12.63 13.18
C ALA A 285 -6.92 -12.07 11.81
N PRO A 286 -7.89 -11.65 10.97
CA PRO A 286 -7.60 -10.95 9.73
C PRO A 286 -7.07 -9.53 10.03
N MET A 287 -5.96 -9.17 9.42
CA MET A 287 -5.34 -7.85 9.45
C MET A 287 -5.52 -7.15 8.10
N SER A 288 -5.61 -5.83 8.14
CA SER A 288 -5.57 -5.00 6.94
C SER A 288 -4.21 -5.04 6.25
N LEU A 289 -4.18 -4.60 4.99
CA LEU A 289 -2.95 -4.44 4.22
C LEU A 289 -1.93 -3.53 4.94
N PHE A 290 -2.40 -2.42 5.52
CA PHE A 290 -1.55 -1.47 6.23
C PHE A 290 -0.95 -2.06 7.51
N GLU A 291 -1.74 -2.80 8.29
CA GLU A 291 -1.25 -3.49 9.49
C GLU A 291 -0.21 -4.55 9.13
N ALA A 292 -0.47 -5.36 8.10
CA ALA A 292 0.46 -6.38 7.64
C ALA A 292 1.77 -5.78 7.12
N MET A 293 1.70 -4.64 6.41
CA MET A 293 2.86 -3.88 5.97
C MET A 293 3.65 -3.30 7.17
N SER A 294 2.95 -2.75 8.16
CA SER A 294 3.57 -2.17 9.37
C SER A 294 4.27 -3.21 10.22
N GLN A 295 3.76 -4.45 10.24
CA GLN A 295 4.38 -5.60 10.92
C GLN A 295 5.46 -6.30 10.08
N GLY A 296 5.75 -5.81 8.88
CA GLY A 296 6.79 -6.38 8.01
C GLY A 296 6.43 -7.73 7.38
N LEU A 297 5.15 -8.12 7.37
CA LEU A 297 4.68 -9.32 6.67
C LEU A 297 4.65 -9.14 5.15
N ILE A 298 4.65 -7.88 4.70
CA ILE A 298 4.66 -7.47 3.30
C ILE A 298 5.75 -6.43 3.11
N VAL A 299 6.48 -6.53 2.00
CA VAL A 299 7.48 -5.54 1.61
C VAL A 299 6.79 -4.18 1.41
N LYS A 300 7.30 -3.12 2.05
CA LYS A 300 6.70 -1.77 2.05
C LYS A 300 6.37 -1.25 0.65
N SER A 301 7.29 -1.36 -0.31
CA SER A 301 7.07 -0.88 -1.69
C SER A 301 5.91 -1.58 -2.40
N HIS A 302 5.76 -2.89 -2.17
CA HIS A 302 4.63 -3.65 -2.70
C HIS A 302 3.32 -3.24 -2.01
N GLY A 303 3.33 -3.13 -0.67
CA GLY A 303 2.17 -2.72 0.11
C GLY A 303 1.66 -1.32 -0.26
N ILE A 304 2.57 -0.35 -0.42
CA ILE A 304 2.27 1.02 -0.86
C ILE A 304 1.53 1.02 -2.19
N ARG A 305 2.02 0.27 -3.19
CA ARG A 305 1.36 0.19 -4.51
C ARG A 305 -0.06 -0.36 -4.44
N LEU A 306 -0.30 -1.35 -3.57
CA LEU A 306 -1.63 -1.90 -3.37
C LEU A 306 -2.55 -0.90 -2.65
N LEU A 307 -2.03 -0.12 -1.68
CA LEU A 307 -2.77 0.95 -1.01
C LEU A 307 -3.16 2.07 -1.98
N GLU A 308 -2.24 2.50 -2.86
CA GLU A 308 -2.52 3.47 -3.93
C GLU A 308 -3.69 2.99 -4.81
N ALA A 309 -3.66 1.74 -5.23
CA ALA A 309 -4.72 1.15 -6.04
C ALA A 309 -6.07 1.15 -5.31
N GLN A 310 -6.10 0.83 -4.00
CA GLN A 310 -7.33 0.86 -3.19
C GLN A 310 -7.89 2.29 -3.06
N ILE A 311 -7.04 3.27 -2.77
CA ILE A 311 -7.46 4.68 -2.64
C ILE A 311 -8.01 5.20 -3.98
N ALA A 312 -7.29 4.96 -5.08
CA ALA A 312 -7.69 5.38 -6.41
C ALA A 312 -9.04 4.76 -6.85
N THR A 313 -9.36 3.57 -6.37
CA THR A 313 -10.58 2.83 -6.73
C THR A 313 -11.72 2.96 -5.72
N GLY A 314 -11.56 3.77 -4.67
CA GLY A 314 -12.68 4.13 -3.81
C GLY A 314 -12.33 4.44 -2.36
N GLY A 315 -11.26 3.85 -1.83
CA GLY A 315 -10.85 3.97 -0.44
C GLY A 315 -10.20 2.70 0.10
N ILE A 316 -9.68 2.77 1.32
CA ILE A 316 -8.97 1.67 1.99
C ILE A 316 -9.92 0.51 2.29
N ILE A 317 -9.52 -0.74 2.06
CA ILE A 317 -10.40 -1.89 2.28
C ILE A 317 -10.36 -2.36 3.75
N ASP A 318 -11.55 -2.55 4.34
CA ASP A 318 -11.74 -3.23 5.63
C ASP A 318 -11.92 -4.74 5.39
N PRO A 319 -10.95 -5.59 5.78
CA PRO A 319 -11.05 -7.03 5.56
C PRO A 319 -12.06 -7.72 6.48
N VAL A 320 -12.39 -7.11 7.63
CA VAL A 320 -13.34 -7.67 8.60
C VAL A 320 -14.76 -7.48 8.07
N HIS A 321 -15.10 -6.24 7.72
CA HIS A 321 -16.44 -5.85 7.29
C HIS A 321 -16.61 -5.84 5.76
N SER A 322 -15.58 -6.21 4.99
CA SER A 322 -15.63 -6.50 3.56
C SER A 322 -16.16 -5.34 2.68
N HIS A 323 -15.82 -4.10 3.01
CA HIS A 323 -16.13 -2.91 2.21
C HIS A 323 -15.01 -1.88 2.33
N ARG A 324 -15.00 -0.89 1.44
CA ARG A 324 -14.03 0.22 1.51
C ARG A 324 -14.46 1.25 2.54
N LEU A 325 -13.48 1.92 3.13
CA LEU A 325 -13.65 2.98 4.09
C LEU A 325 -13.16 4.31 3.50
N PRO A 326 -13.81 5.44 3.85
CA PRO A 326 -13.20 6.74 3.72
C PRO A 326 -11.89 6.78 4.53
N VAL A 327 -10.93 7.56 4.05
CA VAL A 327 -9.60 7.71 4.67
C VAL A 327 -9.71 8.07 6.16
N GLU A 328 -10.67 8.93 6.51
CA GLU A 328 -10.84 9.45 7.88
C GLU A 328 -11.36 8.39 8.83
N VAL A 329 -12.13 7.43 8.31
CA VAL A 329 -12.62 6.28 9.07
C VAL A 329 -11.53 5.21 9.15
N ALA A 330 -10.73 5.03 8.10
CA ALA A 330 -9.60 4.12 8.09
C ALA A 330 -8.55 4.50 9.16
N TYR A 331 -8.29 5.80 9.37
CA TYR A 331 -7.45 6.29 10.48
C TYR A 331 -7.96 5.85 11.84
N LYS A 332 -9.27 6.05 12.09
CA LYS A 332 -9.90 5.70 13.38
C LYS A 332 -9.89 4.19 13.65
N ARG A 333 -9.87 3.37 12.59
CA ARG A 333 -9.80 1.90 12.68
C ARG A 333 -8.38 1.36 12.68
N GLY A 334 -7.36 2.20 12.44
CA GLY A 334 -5.97 1.77 12.37
C GLY A 334 -5.59 1.05 11.07
N TYR A 335 -6.44 1.10 10.04
CA TYR A 335 -6.16 0.49 8.73
C TYR A 335 -5.39 1.42 7.79
N PHE A 336 -5.11 2.64 8.25
CA PHE A 336 -4.32 3.63 7.53
C PHE A 336 -3.84 4.71 8.52
N ASN A 337 -2.87 5.54 8.14
CA ASN A 337 -2.42 6.67 8.97
C ASN A 337 -2.11 7.93 8.14
N GLN A 338 -2.00 9.05 8.83
CA GLN A 338 -1.79 10.36 8.19
C GLN A 338 -0.42 10.47 7.50
N GLU A 339 0.61 9.85 8.07
CA GLU A 339 1.95 9.78 7.48
C GLU A 339 1.92 9.09 6.10
N MET A 340 1.32 7.90 6.01
CA MET A 340 1.16 7.20 4.74
C MET A 340 0.31 8.01 3.76
N ASN A 341 -0.73 8.70 4.23
CA ASN A 341 -1.51 9.56 3.35
C ASN A 341 -0.69 10.71 2.75
N GLN A 342 0.24 11.30 3.52
CA GLN A 342 1.16 12.30 2.99
C GLN A 342 2.07 11.68 1.92
N ILE A 343 2.58 10.48 2.18
CA ILE A 343 3.43 9.75 1.22
C ILE A 343 2.70 9.49 -0.10
N LEU A 344 1.44 9.07 -0.03
CA LEU A 344 0.65 8.76 -1.24
C LEU A 344 0.08 10.01 -1.93
N SER A 345 0.00 11.14 -1.23
CA SER A 345 -0.55 12.40 -1.77
C SER A 345 0.51 13.26 -2.43
N ASP A 346 1.78 13.10 -2.08
CA ASP A 346 2.88 13.87 -2.66
C ASP A 346 3.26 13.29 -4.04
N PRO A 347 3.00 14.02 -5.14
CA PRO A 347 3.33 13.56 -6.49
C PRO A 347 4.84 13.44 -6.74
N SER A 348 5.68 13.97 -5.85
CA SER A 348 7.15 13.94 -5.87
C SER A 348 7.77 12.83 -5.01
N ASP A 349 6.96 12.11 -4.22
CA ASP A 349 7.44 11.16 -3.22
C ASP A 349 7.73 9.76 -3.82
N ASP A 350 9.02 9.41 -3.74
CA ASP A 350 9.73 8.14 -3.57
C ASP A 350 9.27 6.78 -4.15
N THR A 351 8.08 6.63 -4.71
CA THR A 351 7.70 5.38 -5.42
C THR A 351 8.10 5.36 -6.90
N LYS A 352 8.74 6.44 -7.40
CA LYS A 352 9.05 6.66 -8.83
C LYS A 352 10.54 6.85 -9.17
N GLY A 353 11.45 6.66 -8.21
CA GLY A 353 12.90 6.83 -8.41
C GLY A 353 13.62 5.55 -8.85
N TYR A 354 14.67 5.69 -9.67
CA TYR A 354 15.56 4.58 -9.98
C TYR A 354 16.44 4.27 -8.76
N THR A 355 16.61 2.99 -8.45
CA THR A 355 17.45 2.53 -7.34
C THR A 355 18.69 1.85 -7.92
N ASP A 356 19.86 2.24 -7.44
CA ASP A 356 21.12 1.58 -7.80
C ASP A 356 21.10 0.13 -7.28
N PRO A 357 21.20 -0.87 -8.16
CA PRO A 357 21.07 -2.28 -7.78
C PRO A 357 22.27 -2.80 -6.96
N GLN A 358 23.40 -2.08 -6.91
CA GLN A 358 24.59 -2.47 -6.15
C GLN A 358 24.62 -1.81 -4.78
N THR A 359 24.11 -0.58 -4.66
CA THR A 359 24.21 0.21 -3.43
C THR A 359 22.89 0.46 -2.72
N GLY A 360 21.76 0.21 -3.39
CA GLY A 360 20.41 0.47 -2.86
C GLY A 360 20.07 1.96 -2.75
N ARG A 361 20.96 2.86 -3.21
CA ARG A 361 20.75 4.31 -3.14
C ARG A 361 19.86 4.77 -4.30
N LYS A 362 19.07 5.81 -4.06
CA LYS A 362 18.35 6.51 -5.12
C LYS A 362 19.36 7.15 -6.08
N ILE A 363 19.13 6.95 -7.37
CA ILE A 363 19.95 7.51 -8.44
C ILE A 363 19.05 8.30 -9.40
N SER A 364 19.64 9.31 -10.05
CA SER A 364 18.93 10.07 -11.07
C SER A 364 18.65 9.20 -12.30
N LEU A 365 17.66 9.57 -13.11
CA LEU A 365 17.39 8.90 -14.39
C LEU A 365 18.64 8.86 -15.29
N PHE A 366 19.43 9.93 -15.31
CA PHE A 366 20.71 9.96 -16.03
C PHE A 366 21.73 8.96 -15.46
N GLN A 367 21.84 8.85 -14.14
CA GLN A 367 22.72 7.87 -13.51
C GLN A 367 22.25 6.44 -13.83
N ALA A 368 20.94 6.20 -13.90
CA ALA A 368 20.38 4.93 -14.32
C ALA A 368 20.71 4.61 -15.80
N VAL A 369 20.72 5.61 -16.67
CA VAL A 369 21.20 5.48 -18.07
C VAL A 369 22.68 5.13 -18.12
N ARG A 370 23.51 5.82 -17.34
CA ARG A 370 24.96 5.60 -17.29
C ARG A 370 25.31 4.20 -16.77
N GLN A 371 24.53 3.70 -15.82
CA GLN A 371 24.64 2.34 -15.27
C GLN A 371 23.97 1.28 -16.15
N LYS A 372 23.45 1.65 -17.34
CA LYS A 372 22.74 0.76 -18.28
C LYS A 372 21.50 0.07 -17.69
N ILE A 373 20.95 0.62 -16.61
CA ILE A 373 19.65 0.21 -16.03
C ILE A 373 18.52 0.64 -16.96
N VAL A 374 18.69 1.80 -17.61
CA VAL A 374 17.78 2.32 -18.65
C VAL A 374 18.55 2.43 -19.96
N ALA A 375 17.95 1.97 -21.06
CA ALA A 375 18.53 2.12 -22.39
C ALA A 375 18.71 3.60 -22.72
N ARG A 376 19.87 3.97 -23.30
CA ARG A 376 20.28 5.37 -23.53
C ARG A 376 19.22 6.19 -24.25
N GLU A 377 18.63 5.64 -25.31
CA GLU A 377 17.62 6.33 -26.12
C GLU A 377 16.32 6.59 -25.36
N HIS A 378 15.87 5.63 -24.54
CA HIS A 378 14.71 5.80 -23.67
C HIS A 378 14.97 6.82 -22.56
N GLY A 379 16.18 6.80 -22.01
CA GLY A 379 16.60 7.74 -20.98
C GLY A 379 16.62 9.18 -21.43
N ILE A 380 17.13 9.44 -22.65
CA ILE A 380 17.14 10.78 -23.26
C ILE A 380 15.71 11.33 -23.39
N ARG A 381 14.79 10.53 -23.95
CA ARG A 381 13.37 10.91 -24.10
C ARG A 381 12.72 11.23 -22.76
N LEU A 382 12.97 10.42 -21.73
CA LEU A 382 12.44 10.64 -20.39
C LEU A 382 13.01 11.92 -19.74
N LEU A 383 14.28 12.25 -19.97
CA LEU A 383 14.89 13.49 -19.50
C LEU A 383 14.31 14.72 -20.19
N GLU A 384 14.03 14.65 -21.50
CA GLU A 384 13.34 15.72 -22.24
C GLU A 384 11.93 15.97 -21.70
N ALA A 385 11.18 14.90 -21.41
CA ALA A 385 9.86 14.98 -20.81
C ALA A 385 9.90 15.57 -19.40
N GLN A 386 10.92 15.23 -18.59
CA GLN A 386 11.14 15.86 -17.29
C GLN A 386 11.37 17.37 -17.45
N LEU A 387 12.27 17.77 -18.35
CA LEU A 387 12.58 19.17 -18.57
C LEU A 387 11.34 19.99 -18.97
N ALA A 388 10.56 19.50 -19.94
CA ALA A 388 9.34 20.16 -20.40
C ALA A 388 8.21 20.22 -19.35
N THR A 389 8.26 19.37 -18.33
CA THR A 389 7.29 19.35 -17.22
C THR A 389 7.79 20.07 -15.96
N GLY A 390 8.82 20.91 -16.09
CA GLY A 390 9.25 21.82 -15.02
C GLY A 390 10.64 21.56 -14.44
N GLY A 391 11.49 20.76 -15.11
CA GLY A 391 12.90 20.56 -14.73
C GLY A 391 13.26 19.10 -14.44
N ILE A 392 14.57 18.85 -14.31
CA ILE A 392 15.17 17.53 -14.09
C ILE A 392 14.99 17.12 -12.63
N ILE A 393 14.68 15.85 -12.37
CA ILE A 393 14.46 15.36 -11.00
C ILE A 393 15.80 15.18 -10.28
N ASP A 394 15.97 15.88 -9.15
CA ASP A 394 17.06 15.64 -8.20
C ASP A 394 16.69 14.44 -7.29
N PRO A 395 17.41 13.31 -7.36
CA PRO A 395 17.12 12.10 -6.58
C PRO A 395 17.46 12.21 -5.09
N VAL A 396 18.24 13.21 -4.68
CA VAL A 396 18.68 13.41 -3.29
C VAL A 396 17.68 14.27 -2.54
N HIS A 397 17.15 15.30 -3.20
CA HIS A 397 16.26 16.29 -2.58
C HIS A 397 14.82 16.24 -3.11
N SER A 398 14.49 15.24 -3.92
CA SER A 398 13.16 14.93 -4.47
C SER A 398 12.38 16.11 -5.07
N HIS A 399 13.08 17.10 -5.65
CA HIS A 399 12.46 18.24 -6.35
C HIS A 399 13.02 18.39 -7.76
N ARG A 400 12.29 19.14 -8.60
CA ARG A 400 12.73 19.48 -9.95
C ARG A 400 13.70 20.65 -9.90
N VAL A 401 14.83 20.50 -10.57
CA VAL A 401 15.83 21.55 -10.72
C VAL A 401 15.96 21.98 -12.18
N PRO A 402 16.29 23.27 -12.44
CA PRO A 402 16.66 23.72 -13.78
C PRO A 402 17.80 22.88 -14.36
N VAL A 403 17.87 22.77 -15.69
CA VAL A 403 18.85 21.93 -16.40
C VAL A 403 20.29 22.31 -16.05
N GLU A 404 20.56 23.60 -15.83
CA GLU A 404 21.86 24.12 -15.42
C GLU A 404 22.23 23.69 -14.00
N VAL A 405 21.25 23.66 -13.10
CA VAL A 405 21.44 23.21 -11.71
C VAL A 405 21.62 21.69 -11.68
N ALA A 406 20.90 20.96 -12.54
CA ALA A 406 21.05 19.51 -12.68
C ALA A 406 22.45 19.13 -13.15
N TYR A 407 23.00 19.85 -14.14
CA TYR A 407 24.38 19.68 -14.62
C TYR A 407 25.39 19.99 -13.51
N LYS A 408 25.26 21.13 -12.82
CA LYS A 408 26.15 21.50 -11.70
C LYS A 408 26.13 20.48 -10.55
N ARG A 409 24.99 19.83 -10.31
CA ARG A 409 24.83 18.78 -9.29
C ARG A 409 25.23 17.37 -9.76
N GLY A 410 25.71 17.24 -11.00
CA GLY A 410 26.14 15.95 -11.57
C GLY A 410 25.00 14.99 -11.90
N HIS A 411 23.78 15.51 -12.07
CA HIS A 411 22.63 14.75 -12.54
C HIS A 411 22.53 14.71 -14.07
N LEU A 412 23.41 15.41 -14.78
CA LEU A 412 23.62 15.35 -16.23
C LEU A 412 25.14 15.43 -16.49
N ASP A 413 25.63 14.82 -17.56
CA ASP A 413 26.96 15.11 -18.11
C ASP A 413 26.89 16.26 -19.13
N GLU A 414 28.05 16.66 -19.64
CA GLU A 414 28.17 17.77 -20.60
C GLU A 414 27.41 17.47 -21.90
N ASP A 415 27.50 16.23 -22.40
CA ASP A 415 26.78 15.79 -23.59
C ASP A 415 25.26 15.90 -23.41
N MET A 416 24.71 15.41 -22.29
CA MET A 416 23.26 15.49 -22.02
C MET A 416 22.81 16.90 -21.69
N PHE A 417 23.65 17.70 -21.04
CA PHE A 417 23.36 19.12 -20.78
C PHE A 417 23.23 19.88 -22.10
N LEU A 418 24.17 19.71 -23.03
CA LEU A 418 24.11 20.34 -24.35
C LEU A 418 22.90 19.86 -25.16
N LEU A 419 22.62 18.55 -25.13
CA LEU A 419 21.47 17.94 -25.82
C LEU A 419 20.12 18.46 -25.33
N LEU A 420 19.99 18.68 -24.01
CA LEU A 420 18.74 19.13 -23.39
C LEU A 420 18.57 20.65 -23.36
N SER A 421 19.66 21.42 -23.54
CA SER A 421 19.62 22.89 -23.50
C SER A 421 19.21 23.51 -24.83
N ASP A 422 19.33 22.79 -25.94
CA ASP A 422 18.89 23.24 -27.26
C ASP A 422 17.50 22.67 -27.60
N PRO A 423 16.45 23.53 -27.69
CA PRO A 423 15.07 23.11 -28.00
C PRO A 423 14.90 22.43 -29.36
N ASP A 424 15.78 22.73 -30.32
CA ASP A 424 15.73 22.27 -31.71
C ASP A 424 16.61 21.04 -31.96
N HIS A 425 17.53 20.73 -31.03
CA HIS A 425 18.35 19.51 -31.01
C HIS A 425 17.80 18.39 -30.11
N GLY A 426 16.63 18.59 -29.49
CA GLY A 426 15.93 17.52 -28.80
C GLY A 426 15.74 16.32 -29.73
N SER A 427 16.01 15.12 -29.22
CA SER A 427 15.81 13.90 -29.98
C SER A 427 14.36 13.89 -30.47
N LYS A 428 14.15 13.84 -31.79
CA LYS A 428 12.82 13.71 -32.40
C LYS A 428 12.28 12.29 -32.15
N GLY A 429 12.23 11.89 -30.89
CA GLY A 429 11.93 10.56 -30.39
C GLY A 429 10.46 10.37 -30.03
N PHE A 430 9.67 11.44 -30.11
CA PHE A 430 8.21 11.41 -29.92
C PHE A 430 7.52 11.48 -31.27
N ILE A 431 6.38 10.82 -31.40
CA ILE A 431 5.57 10.86 -32.61
C ILE A 431 4.33 11.68 -32.29
N ASP A 432 4.08 12.72 -33.09
CA ASP A 432 2.81 13.43 -33.05
C ASP A 432 1.68 12.48 -33.50
N PRO A 433 0.70 12.19 -32.65
CA PRO A 433 -0.40 11.29 -33.01
C PRO A 433 -1.28 11.82 -34.15
N ASN A 434 -1.26 13.12 -34.45
CA ASN A 434 -2.05 13.75 -35.52
C ASN A 434 -1.32 13.73 -36.86
N THR A 435 -0.02 14.04 -36.89
CA THR A 435 0.77 14.14 -38.13
C THR A 435 1.61 12.90 -38.41
N GLN A 436 1.79 12.01 -37.42
CA GLN A 436 2.73 10.89 -37.44
C GLN A 436 4.19 11.30 -37.64
N GLU A 437 4.51 12.59 -37.49
CA GLU A 437 5.88 13.08 -37.60
C GLU A 437 6.64 12.93 -36.30
N LYS A 438 7.95 12.69 -36.45
CA LYS A 438 8.90 12.67 -35.34
C LYS A 438 9.16 14.09 -34.87
N ILE A 439 8.78 14.40 -33.62
CA ILE A 439 8.93 15.71 -32.99
C ILE A 439 9.56 15.58 -31.60
N SER A 440 10.07 16.69 -31.05
CA SER A 440 10.53 16.74 -29.66
C SER A 440 9.35 16.90 -28.71
N TYR A 441 9.53 16.49 -27.45
CA TYR A 441 8.46 16.58 -26.45
C TYR A 441 8.03 18.03 -26.18
N SER A 442 8.98 18.98 -26.23
CA SER A 442 8.69 20.41 -26.11
C SER A 442 7.75 20.91 -27.21
N HIS A 443 7.98 20.49 -28.46
CA HIS A 443 7.09 20.79 -29.59
C HIS A 443 5.72 20.11 -29.44
N LEU A 444 5.68 18.83 -29.03
CA LEU A 444 4.44 18.10 -28.75
C LEU A 444 3.61 18.81 -27.66
N PHE A 445 4.29 19.34 -26.65
CA PHE A 445 3.68 20.07 -25.54
C PHE A 445 3.16 21.46 -25.94
N LEU A 446 3.81 22.14 -26.89
CA LEU A 446 3.46 23.50 -27.34
C LEU A 446 2.39 23.54 -28.45
N TYR A 447 2.41 22.62 -29.43
CA TYR A 447 1.53 22.64 -30.62
C TYR A 447 0.04 22.39 -30.35
N HIS A 448 -0.29 22.02 -29.11
CA HIS A 448 -1.56 21.41 -28.76
C HIS A 448 -2.28 22.11 -27.60
N HIS A 449 -1.87 23.34 -27.30
CA HIS A 449 -2.52 24.20 -26.33
C HIS A 449 -3.86 24.75 -26.84
N SER A 450 -4.98 24.22 -26.34
CA SER A 450 -6.25 24.96 -26.27
C SER A 450 -6.59 25.25 -24.80
N PRO A 451 -6.87 26.52 -24.43
CA PRO A 451 -7.17 26.87 -23.04
C PRO A 451 -8.64 26.57 -22.75
N THR A 452 -8.93 25.35 -22.31
CA THR A 452 -10.25 25.01 -21.77
C THR A 452 -10.21 24.92 -20.24
N SER A 453 -10.84 25.92 -19.61
CA SER A 453 -11.47 25.86 -18.29
C SER A 453 -10.68 25.19 -17.15
N GLY A 454 -9.92 25.99 -16.40
CA GLY A 454 -9.74 25.84 -14.94
C GLY A 454 -8.98 24.63 -14.39
N SER A 455 -8.51 23.69 -15.21
CA SER A 455 -7.68 22.56 -14.74
C SER A 455 -6.20 22.81 -15.04
N ALA A 456 -5.32 22.54 -14.06
CA ALA A 456 -3.86 22.68 -14.19
C ALA A 456 -3.19 21.56 -15.04
N LEU A 457 -3.97 20.79 -15.79
CA LEU A 457 -3.55 19.59 -16.50
C LEU A 457 -3.65 19.81 -18.02
N LYS A 458 -2.59 19.44 -18.74
CA LYS A 458 -2.44 19.71 -20.18
C LYS A 458 -2.82 18.46 -20.98
N CYS A 459 -3.60 18.64 -22.05
CA CYS A 459 -4.12 17.57 -22.91
C CYS A 459 -3.72 17.79 -24.37
N LEU A 460 -3.41 16.72 -25.11
CA LEU A 460 -3.23 16.76 -26.56
C LEU A 460 -4.60 16.67 -27.26
N PRO A 461 -5.02 17.66 -28.07
CA PRO A 461 -6.22 17.57 -28.89
C PRO A 461 -5.94 16.67 -30.10
N ARG A 462 -6.75 15.62 -30.22
CA ARG A 462 -6.93 14.86 -31.45
C ARG A 462 -8.23 15.34 -32.08
N ALA A 463 -8.28 15.48 -33.41
CA ALA A 463 -9.51 15.85 -34.10
C ALA A 463 -10.65 14.88 -33.71
N GLY A 464 -11.56 15.33 -32.84
CA GLY A 464 -12.82 14.65 -32.55
C GLY A 464 -13.18 14.35 -31.09
N LEU A 465 -12.30 14.37 -30.08
CA LEU A 465 -12.66 13.98 -28.69
C LEU A 465 -11.84 14.70 -27.60
N LEU A 466 -12.52 15.12 -26.52
CA LEU A 466 -11.98 15.77 -25.31
C LEU A 466 -11.68 14.73 -24.19
N HIS A 467 -10.52 14.88 -23.54
CA HIS A 467 -9.99 14.24 -22.30
C HIS A 467 -9.43 12.78 -22.42
N TYR A 468 -8.35 12.31 -21.77
CA TYR A 468 -7.57 12.69 -20.57
C TYR A 468 -6.05 12.37 -20.68
N ILE A 469 -5.27 13.08 -19.84
CA ILE A 469 -3.90 12.90 -19.29
C ILE A 469 -3.21 11.53 -19.54
N VAL A 470 -2.02 11.60 -20.14
CA VAL A 470 -1.06 10.48 -20.24
C VAL A 470 -0.08 10.56 -19.06
N PRO A 471 -0.15 9.69 -18.04
CA PRO A 471 1.00 9.46 -17.16
C PRO A 471 2.16 8.98 -18.04
N LEU A 472 3.41 9.36 -17.71
CA LEU A 472 4.62 8.98 -18.46
C LEU A 472 4.76 7.47 -18.74
N SER A 473 4.01 6.62 -18.03
CA SER A 473 3.87 5.18 -18.24
C SER A 473 3.01 4.77 -19.46
N LEU A 474 2.32 5.70 -20.13
CA LEU A 474 1.37 5.43 -21.22
C LEU A 474 1.79 6.03 -22.58
N VAL A 475 3.00 6.58 -22.72
CA VAL A 475 3.55 6.93 -24.03
C VAL A 475 4.06 5.65 -24.71
N THR A 476 3.43 5.25 -25.81
CA THR A 476 3.90 4.12 -26.63
C THR A 476 5.18 4.52 -27.37
N PHE A 477 6.22 3.68 -27.26
CA PHE A 477 7.49 3.83 -27.97
C PHE A 477 7.57 2.78 -29.10
N PRO A 478 7.98 3.14 -30.33
CA PRO A 478 8.40 2.13 -31.31
C PRO A 478 9.78 1.58 -30.90
N GLU A 479 10.09 0.37 -31.40
CA GLU A 479 11.35 -0.37 -31.20
C GLU A 479 12.62 0.48 -31.35
#